data_AF-A0A7Y8KHR5-F1
#
_entry.id   AF-A0A7Y8KHR5-F1
#
_cell.length_a   1.000
_cell.length_b   1.000
_cell.length_c   1.000
_cell.angle_alpha   90.00
_cell.angle_beta   90.00
_cell.angle_gamma   90.00
#
_symmetry.space_group_name_H-M   'P 1'
#
loop_
_entity.id
_entity.type
_entity.pdbx_description
1 polymer ?
#
loop_
_entity_poly.entity_id
_entity_poly.type
_entity_poly.pdbx_seq_one_letter_code
_entity_poly.pdbx_strand_id
1 'polypeptide(L)'
;MNRNDLRRADINLLVVFESMMHERNVSRVGEKLFLGQPTISSALGRLRLMFDDPLFIRAGRLMQPTSRAEEIFSNLSPALDSIAAALSRCQAFNPATSEATFHIGLSDDVEYALLPSLLRRLRIEAPNMTLVVRRADHWQMSQLLTSGEISLGISHTQELPANARRKSLRPMRPMLLRADHRPGDVGLDEFCQRPHAVVSSMGNVIDDSDRALGLIGRQRKVVLTVPQFSALPVLLADSDMLAIVPDYVARAMAGVGGLRAQCAPLDLPEQELALVWRGTTHNDPGERWLRARCSVFLGEPVVLAVAS
;
A
#
# COMPACT_ATOMS: atom_id res chain seq x y z
N MET A 1 -15.77 0.85 37.77
CA MET A 1 -17.05 1.08 37.06
C MET A 1 -17.37 -0.18 36.26
N ASN A 2 -18.47 -0.88 36.54
CA ASN A 2 -18.84 -2.12 35.85
C ASN A 2 -19.49 -1.81 34.49
N ARG A 3 -19.51 -2.76 33.55
CA ARG A 3 -20.05 -2.57 32.18
C ARG A 3 -21.51 -2.06 32.14
N ASN A 4 -22.29 -2.29 33.21
CA ASN A 4 -23.66 -1.78 33.36
C ASN A 4 -23.72 -0.28 33.73
N ASP A 5 -22.69 0.27 34.38
CA ASP A 5 -22.60 1.69 34.72
C ASP A 5 -22.33 2.56 33.48
N LEU A 6 -21.77 1.97 32.41
CA LEU A 6 -21.62 2.62 31.10
C LEU A 6 -22.97 3.01 30.48
N ARG A 7 -24.08 2.34 30.83
CA ARG A 7 -25.41 2.76 30.37
C ARG A 7 -25.85 4.09 30.97
N ARG A 8 -25.30 4.47 32.14
CA ARG A 8 -25.55 5.77 32.78
C ARG A 8 -24.61 6.86 32.23
N ALA A 9 -23.44 6.47 31.74
CA ALA A 9 -22.49 7.32 31.04
C ALA A 9 -22.90 7.48 29.56
N ASP A 10 -23.82 8.42 29.31
CA ASP A 10 -24.16 8.87 27.97
C ASP A 10 -22.91 9.45 27.28
N ILE A 11 -22.53 8.94 26.10
CA ILE A 11 -21.33 9.36 25.34
C ILE A 11 -21.34 10.88 25.12
N ASN A 12 -22.52 11.48 24.94
CA ASN A 12 -22.63 12.93 24.78
C ASN A 12 -22.13 13.70 26.02
N LEU A 13 -22.30 13.15 27.23
CA LEU A 13 -21.76 13.75 28.43
C LEU A 13 -20.23 13.72 28.43
N LEU A 14 -19.63 12.62 27.97
CA LEU A 14 -18.19 12.46 27.91
C LEU A 14 -17.56 13.42 26.89
N VAL A 15 -18.22 13.65 25.75
CA VAL A 15 -17.81 14.66 24.74
C VAL A 15 -17.91 16.09 25.29
N VAL A 16 -18.98 16.40 26.05
CA VAL A 16 -19.10 17.70 26.74
C VAL A 16 -18.00 17.89 27.79
N PHE A 17 -17.68 16.84 28.55
CA PHE A 17 -16.59 16.85 29.53
C PHE A 17 -15.23 17.11 28.87
N GLU A 18 -14.89 16.36 27.82
CA GLU A 18 -13.65 16.52 27.06
C GLU A 18 -13.53 17.95 26.48
N SER A 19 -14.61 18.45 25.88
CA SER A 19 -14.66 19.82 25.36
C SER A 19 -14.46 20.88 26.45
N MET A 20 -15.00 20.67 27.65
CA MET A 20 -14.80 21.55 28.80
C MET A 20 -13.36 21.53 29.32
N MET A 21 -12.67 20.38 29.28
CA MET A 21 -11.26 20.27 29.66
C MET A 21 -10.35 21.11 28.75
N HIS A 22 -10.65 21.17 27.46
CA HIS A 22 -9.91 21.98 26.49
C HIS A 22 -10.25 23.46 26.56
N GLU A 23 -11.54 23.80 26.46
CA GLU A 23 -11.98 25.19 26.25
C GLU A 23 -12.06 25.99 27.56
N ARG A 24 -12.25 25.30 28.70
CA ARG A 24 -12.40 25.90 30.05
C ARG A 24 -13.45 27.02 30.13
N ASN A 25 -14.40 27.05 29.19
CA ASN A 25 -15.41 28.09 29.08
C ASN A 25 -16.72 27.50 28.53
N VAL A 26 -17.78 27.61 29.31
CA VAL A 26 -19.09 27.00 28.99
C VAL A 26 -19.70 27.57 27.70
N SER A 27 -19.55 28.87 27.44
CA SER A 27 -20.11 29.50 26.24
C SER A 27 -19.39 29.02 24.97
N ARG A 28 -18.05 28.92 24.99
CA ARG A 28 -17.26 28.39 23.87
C ARG A 28 -17.57 26.93 23.59
N VAL A 29 -17.77 26.11 24.63
CA VAL A 29 -18.21 24.72 24.45
C VAL A 29 -19.61 24.67 23.82
N GLY A 30 -20.50 25.60 24.19
CA GLY A 30 -21.83 25.74 23.59
C GLY A 30 -21.77 26.01 22.10
N GLU A 31 -20.94 26.96 21.69
CA GLU A 31 -20.71 27.27 20.29
C GLU A 31 -20.11 26.06 19.55
N LYS A 32 -19.07 25.44 20.11
CA LYS A 32 -18.35 24.31 19.48
C LYS A 32 -19.21 23.07 19.28
N LEU A 33 -20.08 22.76 20.23
CA LEU A 33 -20.95 21.58 20.20
C LEU A 33 -22.35 21.89 19.65
N PHE A 34 -22.63 23.13 19.25
CA PHE A 34 -23.96 23.60 18.83
C PHE A 34 -25.04 23.32 19.90
N LEU A 35 -24.68 23.48 21.18
CA LEU A 35 -25.56 23.25 22.32
C LEU A 35 -25.83 24.55 23.08
N GLY A 36 -27.06 24.70 23.56
CA GLY A 36 -27.40 25.79 24.48
C GLY A 36 -26.69 25.66 25.83
N GLN A 37 -26.33 26.79 26.43
CA GLN A 37 -25.74 26.85 27.77
C GLN A 37 -26.53 26.09 28.87
N PRO A 38 -27.89 26.05 28.86
CA PRO A 38 -28.64 25.20 29.79
C PRO A 38 -28.35 23.71 29.63
N THR A 39 -28.17 23.24 28.38
CA THR A 39 -27.85 21.84 28.05
C THR A 39 -26.48 21.44 28.58
N ILE A 40 -25.48 22.30 28.40
CA ILE A 40 -24.12 22.05 28.94
C ILE A 40 -24.12 22.07 30.46
N SER A 41 -24.84 23.02 31.08
CA SER A 41 -24.93 23.09 32.54
C SER A 41 -25.61 21.86 33.13
N SER A 42 -26.64 21.34 32.47
CA SER A 42 -27.32 20.08 32.83
C SER A 42 -26.39 18.87 32.65
N ALA A 43 -25.65 18.81 31.54
CA ALA A 43 -24.66 17.76 31.28
C ALA A 43 -23.57 17.72 32.36
N LEU A 44 -23.02 18.89 32.72
CA LEU A 44 -22.06 19.03 33.83
C LEU A 44 -22.68 18.60 35.18
N GLY A 45 -23.95 18.92 35.43
CA GLY A 45 -24.67 18.44 36.62
C GLY A 45 -24.72 16.91 36.70
N ARG A 46 -25.05 16.25 35.58
CA ARG A 46 -25.07 14.78 35.50
C ARG A 46 -23.67 14.17 35.67
N LEU A 47 -22.65 14.77 35.06
CA LEU A 47 -21.26 14.35 35.20
C LEU A 47 -20.78 14.45 36.65
N ARG A 48 -21.14 15.52 37.35
CA ARG A 48 -20.80 15.71 38.76
C ARG A 48 -21.37 14.62 39.65
N LEU A 49 -22.63 14.25 39.42
CA LEU A 49 -23.27 13.13 40.12
C LEU A 49 -22.64 11.78 39.75
N MET A 50 -22.25 11.59 38.49
CA MET A 50 -21.66 10.34 38.01
C MET A 50 -20.27 10.10 38.59
N PHE A 51 -19.44 11.15 38.66
CA PHE A 51 -18.07 11.06 39.16
C PHE A 51 -17.94 11.40 40.64
N ASP A 52 -19.02 11.83 41.28
CA ASP A 52 -19.03 12.32 42.67
C ASP A 52 -17.92 13.36 42.90
N ASP A 53 -17.88 14.37 42.02
CA ASP A 53 -16.88 15.43 41.98
C ASP A 53 -17.45 16.70 41.33
N PRO A 54 -17.10 17.92 41.78
CA PRO A 54 -17.56 19.15 41.13
C PRO A 54 -16.99 19.35 39.71
N LEU A 55 -15.91 18.64 39.35
CA LEU A 55 -15.15 18.59 38.09
C LEU A 55 -14.52 19.89 37.65
N PHE A 56 -15.28 20.98 37.70
CA PHE A 56 -14.83 22.30 37.32
C PHE A 56 -15.30 23.33 38.35
N ILE A 57 -14.36 24.15 38.82
CA ILE A 57 -14.56 25.24 39.76
C ILE A 57 -14.44 26.56 39.00
N ARG A 58 -15.31 27.52 39.32
CA ARG A 58 -15.31 28.82 38.64
C ARG A 58 -14.15 29.69 39.12
N ALA A 59 -13.26 30.05 38.20
CA ALA A 59 -12.15 30.97 38.41
C ALA A 59 -12.34 32.20 37.48
N GLY A 60 -13.13 33.17 37.94
CA GLY A 60 -13.50 34.34 37.15
C GLY A 60 -14.36 33.99 35.92
N ARG A 61 -13.81 34.24 34.72
CA ARG A 61 -14.47 33.93 33.42
C ARG A 61 -14.16 32.51 32.92
N LEU A 62 -13.25 31.80 33.57
CA LEU A 62 -12.84 30.45 33.21
C LEU A 62 -13.33 29.44 34.24
N MET A 63 -13.41 28.18 33.80
CA MET A 63 -13.71 27.02 34.61
C MET A 63 -12.44 26.21 34.76
N GLN A 64 -11.92 26.14 35.98
CA GLN A 64 -10.69 25.42 36.30
C GLN A 64 -11.04 23.96 36.66
N PRO A 65 -10.41 22.96 36.02
CA PRO A 65 -10.64 21.58 36.37
C PRO A 65 -10.14 21.25 37.78
N THR A 66 -10.79 20.31 38.46
CA THR A 66 -10.29 19.69 39.68
C THR A 66 -9.18 18.69 39.35
N SER A 67 -8.36 18.32 40.34
CA SER A 67 -7.38 17.24 40.18
C SER A 67 -8.01 15.92 39.73
N ARG A 68 -9.24 15.65 40.21
CA ARG A 68 -10.01 14.48 39.80
C ARG A 68 -10.49 14.56 38.35
N ALA A 69 -10.88 15.74 37.86
CA ALA A 69 -11.21 15.94 36.46
C ALA A 69 -9.99 15.75 35.54
N GLU A 70 -8.81 16.19 35.97
CA GLU A 70 -7.57 15.95 35.22
C GLU A 70 -7.23 14.45 35.12
N GLU A 71 -7.35 13.70 36.22
CA GLU A 71 -7.15 12.25 36.25
C GLU A 71 -8.18 11.48 35.40
N ILE A 72 -9.45 11.91 35.44
CA ILE A 72 -10.49 11.32 34.59
C ILE A 72 -10.16 11.58 33.11
N PHE A 73 -9.76 12.80 32.78
CA PHE A 73 -9.45 13.20 31.41
C PHE A 73 -8.28 12.42 30.82
N SER A 74 -7.19 12.22 31.57
CA SER A 74 -6.03 11.45 31.10
C SER A 74 -6.38 9.99 30.77
N ASN A 75 -7.33 9.40 31.48
CA ASN A 75 -7.77 8.03 31.25
C ASN A 75 -8.88 7.92 30.19
N LEU A 76 -9.71 8.95 30.03
CA LEU A 76 -10.87 8.93 29.15
C LEU A 76 -10.54 9.31 27.70
N SER A 77 -9.63 10.26 27.49
CA SER A 77 -9.31 10.77 26.15
C SER A 77 -8.84 9.67 25.18
N PRO A 78 -7.92 8.75 25.55
CA PRO A 78 -7.53 7.64 24.65
C PRO A 78 -8.67 6.67 24.29
N ALA A 79 -9.65 6.53 25.19
CA ALA A 79 -10.82 5.67 24.97
C ALA A 79 -11.83 6.33 24.00
N LEU A 80 -12.03 7.65 24.12
CA LEU A 80 -12.83 8.43 23.18
C LEU A 80 -12.19 8.45 21.79
N ASP A 81 -10.87 8.60 21.70
CA ASP A 81 -10.12 8.49 20.43
C ASP A 81 -10.32 7.12 19.77
N SER A 82 -10.28 6.04 20.55
CA SER A 82 -10.50 4.68 20.04
C SER A 82 -11.93 4.49 19.49
N ILE A 83 -12.94 5.07 20.16
CA ILE A 83 -14.33 5.07 19.68
C ILE A 83 -14.47 5.93 18.43
N ALA A 84 -13.89 7.13 18.41
CA ALA A 84 -13.90 8.03 17.26
C ALA A 84 -13.23 7.38 16.04
N ALA A 85 -12.11 6.70 16.22
CA ALA A 85 -11.43 5.94 15.17
C ALA A 85 -12.27 4.74 14.68
N ALA A 86 -13.02 4.08 15.56
CA ALA A 86 -13.96 3.02 15.17
C ALA A 86 -15.14 3.56 14.34
N LEU A 87 -15.69 4.71 14.72
CA LEU A 87 -16.81 5.36 14.02
C LEU A 87 -16.37 6.07 12.72
N SER A 88 -15.14 6.58 12.65
CA SER A 88 -14.58 7.23 11.45
C SER A 88 -14.37 6.24 10.30
N ARG A 89 -14.27 4.94 10.59
CA ARG A 89 -14.31 3.86 9.58
C ARG A 89 -15.66 3.77 8.82
N CYS A 90 -16.67 4.53 9.24
CA CYS A 90 -17.95 4.69 8.53
C CYS A 90 -18.04 5.95 7.65
N GLN A 91 -17.03 6.83 7.63
CA GLN A 91 -17.03 8.02 6.77
C GLN A 91 -16.44 7.76 5.38
N ALA A 92 -16.85 8.56 4.41
CA ALA A 92 -16.29 8.54 3.06
C ALA A 92 -14.82 8.98 3.08
N PHE A 93 -13.94 8.17 2.50
CA PHE A 93 -12.53 8.52 2.34
C PHE A 93 -12.38 9.64 1.30
N ASN A 94 -11.77 10.76 1.70
CA ASN A 94 -11.37 11.83 0.81
C ASN A 94 -9.85 11.81 0.61
N PRO A 95 -9.34 11.42 -0.57
CA PRO A 95 -7.90 11.37 -0.81
C PRO A 95 -7.22 12.74 -0.66
N ALA A 96 -7.89 13.83 -1.04
CA ALA A 96 -7.28 15.16 -1.07
C ALA A 96 -6.90 15.71 0.32
N THR A 97 -7.58 15.25 1.37
CA THR A 97 -7.36 15.66 2.76
C THR A 97 -6.83 14.54 3.65
N SER A 98 -6.60 13.35 3.08
CA SER A 98 -6.18 12.19 3.88
C SER A 98 -4.69 12.28 4.23
N GLU A 99 -4.40 12.12 5.52
CA GLU A 99 -3.04 11.97 6.06
C GLU A 99 -2.68 10.50 6.33
N ALA A 100 -3.45 9.57 5.76
CA ALA A 100 -3.27 8.14 6.00
C ALA A 100 -1.89 7.66 5.54
N THR A 101 -1.37 6.64 6.24
CA THR A 101 -0.20 5.89 5.81
C THR A 101 -0.64 4.52 5.30
N PHE A 102 -0.35 4.23 4.03
CA PHE A 102 -0.65 2.95 3.41
C PHE A 102 0.62 2.11 3.29
N HIS A 103 0.54 0.86 3.74
CA HIS A 103 1.65 -0.11 3.65
C HIS A 103 1.35 -1.12 2.55
N ILE A 104 2.15 -1.12 1.48
CA ILE A 104 1.98 -2.00 0.33
C ILE A 104 3.19 -2.90 0.11
N GLY A 105 2.95 -4.14 -0.32
CA GLY A 105 3.98 -5.10 -0.70
C GLY A 105 4.16 -5.15 -2.21
N LEU A 106 5.34 -4.82 -2.72
CA LEU A 106 5.62 -4.92 -4.16
C LEU A 106 6.80 -5.85 -4.41
N SER A 107 6.72 -6.65 -5.47
CA SER A 107 7.91 -7.26 -6.05
C SER A 107 8.73 -6.21 -6.82
N ASP A 108 10.04 -6.42 -6.95
CA ASP A 108 10.97 -5.40 -7.48
C ASP A 108 10.67 -5.00 -8.94
N ASP A 109 10.20 -5.95 -9.76
CA ASP A 109 9.67 -5.70 -11.10
C ASP A 109 8.48 -4.73 -11.08
N VAL A 110 7.53 -4.97 -10.18
CA VAL A 110 6.34 -4.13 -10.02
C VAL A 110 6.73 -2.77 -9.48
N GLU A 111 7.61 -2.71 -8.48
CA GLU A 111 8.12 -1.47 -7.91
C GLU A 111 8.69 -0.56 -8.99
N TYR A 112 9.59 -1.10 -9.83
CA TYR A 112 10.24 -0.38 -10.91
C TYR A 112 9.24 0.18 -11.94
N ALA A 113 8.26 -0.63 -12.34
CA ALA A 113 7.31 -0.25 -13.39
C ALA A 113 6.14 0.62 -12.90
N LEU A 114 5.66 0.41 -11.68
CA LEU A 114 4.47 1.06 -11.14
C LEU A 114 4.79 2.38 -10.43
N LEU A 115 5.76 2.38 -9.51
CA LEU A 115 5.90 3.51 -8.57
C LEU A 115 6.10 4.87 -9.24
N PRO A 116 6.91 5.03 -10.30
CA PRO A 116 7.11 6.36 -10.89
C PRO A 116 5.82 6.97 -11.47
N SER A 117 4.96 6.17 -12.09
CA SER A 117 3.69 6.63 -12.66
C SER A 117 2.63 6.83 -11.57
N LEU A 118 2.53 5.87 -10.64
CA LEU A 118 1.61 5.94 -9.52
C LEU A 118 1.89 7.16 -8.63
N LEU A 119 3.14 7.37 -8.19
CA LEU A 119 3.50 8.47 -7.30
C LEU A 119 3.20 9.84 -7.91
N ARG A 120 3.47 10.05 -9.20
CA ARG A 120 3.11 11.29 -9.90
C ARG A 120 1.62 11.60 -9.79
N ARG A 121 0.77 10.57 -9.89
CA ARG A 121 -0.67 10.74 -9.74
C ARG A 121 -1.11 10.92 -8.29
N LEU A 122 -0.55 10.12 -7.38
CA LEU A 122 -0.89 10.18 -5.95
C LEU A 122 -0.51 11.53 -5.34
N ARG A 123 0.58 12.17 -5.77
CA ARG A 123 0.95 13.51 -5.27
C ARG A 123 -0.07 14.60 -5.63
N ILE A 124 -0.85 14.41 -6.69
CA ILE A 124 -1.92 15.33 -7.10
C ILE A 124 -3.22 14.99 -6.35
N GLU A 125 -3.58 13.72 -6.28
CA GLU A 125 -4.88 13.29 -5.73
C GLU A 125 -4.91 13.19 -4.19
N ALA A 126 -3.78 12.83 -3.58
CA ALA A 126 -3.63 12.59 -2.15
C ALA A 126 -2.28 13.14 -1.63
N PRO A 127 -2.11 14.47 -1.61
CA PRO A 127 -0.82 15.12 -1.35
C PRO A 127 -0.26 14.85 0.05
N ASN A 128 -1.13 14.65 1.04
CA ASN A 128 -0.74 14.51 2.46
C ASN A 128 -0.55 13.04 2.89
N MET A 129 -0.84 12.09 2.00
CA MET A 129 -0.72 10.68 2.27
C MET A 129 0.73 10.19 2.22
N THR A 130 1.04 9.21 3.07
CA THR A 130 2.29 8.47 3.03
C THR A 130 2.08 7.07 2.43
N LEU A 131 2.96 6.68 1.52
CA LEU A 131 2.99 5.33 0.95
C LEU A 131 4.29 4.64 1.37
N VAL A 132 4.17 3.56 2.13
CA VAL A 132 5.29 2.73 2.59
C VAL A 132 5.30 1.46 1.75
N VAL A 133 6.41 1.24 1.04
CA VAL A 133 6.61 0.03 0.22
C VAL A 133 7.46 -0.95 0.99
N ARG A 134 7.00 -2.19 1.08
CA ARG A 134 7.77 -3.35 1.53
C ARG A 134 8.07 -4.22 0.34
N ARG A 135 9.29 -4.73 0.25
CA ARG A 135 9.60 -5.77 -0.72
C ARG A 135 8.78 -7.01 -0.37
N ALA A 136 8.02 -7.51 -1.34
CA ALA A 136 7.18 -8.69 -1.19
C ALA A 136 7.19 -9.47 -2.50
N ASP A 137 8.03 -10.49 -2.59
CA ASP A 137 7.90 -11.51 -3.63
C ASP A 137 6.85 -12.56 -3.24
N HIS A 138 6.61 -13.54 -4.12
CA HIS A 138 5.58 -14.55 -3.90
C HIS A 138 5.81 -15.41 -2.65
N TRP A 139 7.05 -15.49 -2.14
CA TRP A 139 7.37 -16.22 -0.91
C TRP A 139 6.98 -15.44 0.34
N GLN A 140 7.24 -14.13 0.34
CA GLN A 140 7.01 -13.26 1.52
C GLN A 140 5.59 -12.72 1.60
N MET A 141 4.88 -12.65 0.47
CA MET A 141 3.55 -12.03 0.35
C MET A 141 2.55 -12.55 1.39
N SER A 142 2.47 -13.88 1.57
CA SER A 142 1.52 -14.53 2.48
C SER A 142 1.77 -14.12 3.94
N GLN A 143 3.04 -14.14 4.37
CA GLN A 143 3.43 -13.76 5.72
C GLN A 143 3.15 -12.29 6.01
N LEU A 144 3.53 -11.39 5.09
CA LEU A 144 3.36 -9.94 5.26
C LEU A 144 1.88 -9.53 5.32
N LEU A 145 1.02 -10.18 4.53
CA LEU A 145 -0.43 -9.98 4.62
C LEU A 145 -1.00 -10.52 5.93
N THR A 146 -0.50 -11.65 6.41
CA THR A 146 -0.97 -12.28 7.66
C THR A 146 -0.57 -11.46 8.89
N SER A 147 0.67 -10.97 8.94
CA SER A 147 1.16 -10.11 10.03
C SER A 147 0.52 -8.72 10.03
N GLY A 148 -0.02 -8.30 8.88
CA GLY A 148 -0.59 -6.97 8.70
C GLY A 148 0.45 -5.87 8.47
N GLU A 149 1.71 -6.25 8.25
CA GLU A 149 2.78 -5.34 7.83
C GLU A 149 2.50 -4.68 6.49
N ILE A 150 1.71 -5.34 5.64
CA ILE A 150 1.11 -4.78 4.44
C ILE A 150 -0.40 -5.04 4.44
N SER A 151 -1.16 -4.13 3.84
CA SER A 151 -2.61 -4.30 3.63
C SER A 151 -2.95 -4.74 2.21
N LEU A 152 -2.06 -4.46 1.27
CA LEU A 152 -2.17 -4.68 -0.16
C LEU A 152 -0.82 -5.17 -0.69
N GLY A 153 -0.82 -6.05 -1.68
CA GLY A 153 0.38 -6.43 -2.41
C GLY A 153 0.14 -6.67 -3.89
N ILE A 154 1.22 -6.57 -4.68
CA ILE A 154 1.21 -6.82 -6.11
C ILE A 154 2.46 -7.61 -6.48
N SER A 155 2.25 -8.82 -6.97
CA SER A 155 3.29 -9.70 -7.49
C SER A 155 2.65 -10.78 -8.36
N HIS A 156 3.46 -11.64 -8.99
CA HIS A 156 2.95 -12.97 -9.32
C HIS A 156 2.70 -13.72 -8.00
N THR A 157 1.58 -14.42 -7.86
CA THR A 157 1.20 -15.05 -6.58
C THR A 157 0.78 -16.49 -6.78
N GLN A 158 1.30 -17.38 -5.93
CA GLN A 158 0.87 -18.77 -5.84
C GLN A 158 -0.05 -18.96 -4.62
N GLU A 159 0.54 -19.15 -3.44
CA GLU A 159 -0.16 -19.40 -2.19
C GLU A 159 -0.48 -18.10 -1.45
N LEU A 160 -1.72 -17.98 -0.98
CA LEU A 160 -2.21 -16.83 -0.22
C LEU A 160 -2.96 -17.32 1.03
N PRO A 161 -3.01 -16.52 2.11
CA PRO A 161 -3.82 -16.83 3.28
C PRO A 161 -5.29 -17.01 2.92
N ALA A 162 -6.01 -17.87 3.63
CA ALA A 162 -7.43 -18.17 3.35
C ALA A 162 -8.35 -16.92 3.42
N ASN A 163 -7.97 -15.91 4.20
CA ASN A 163 -8.70 -14.66 4.34
C ASN A 163 -8.21 -13.56 3.37
N ALA A 164 -7.21 -13.83 2.54
CA ALA A 164 -6.77 -12.90 1.52
C ALA A 164 -7.76 -12.90 0.34
N ARG A 165 -7.84 -11.77 -0.34
CA ARG A 165 -8.55 -11.62 -1.61
C ARG A 165 -7.53 -11.39 -2.71
N ARG A 166 -7.87 -11.85 -3.91
CA ARG A 166 -7.06 -11.76 -5.11
C ARG A 166 -7.88 -11.18 -6.25
N LYS A 167 -7.25 -10.36 -7.08
CA LYS A 167 -7.76 -9.89 -8.37
C LYS A 167 -6.64 -10.00 -9.40
N SER A 168 -6.88 -10.74 -10.48
CA SER A 168 -5.99 -10.74 -11.64
C SER A 168 -5.89 -9.33 -12.22
N LEU A 169 -4.66 -8.87 -12.47
CA LEU A 169 -4.41 -7.60 -13.16
C LEU A 169 -4.18 -7.83 -14.64
N ARG A 170 -3.25 -8.74 -14.98
CA ARG A 170 -2.86 -9.04 -16.36
C ARG A 170 -1.92 -10.25 -16.46
N PRO A 171 -1.83 -10.92 -17.63
CA PRO A 171 -0.75 -11.82 -17.95
C PRO A 171 0.60 -11.09 -18.01
N MET A 172 1.67 -11.76 -17.60
CA MET A 172 3.05 -11.33 -17.67
C MET A 172 3.70 -12.00 -18.88
N ARG A 173 4.02 -11.20 -19.90
CA ARG A 173 4.64 -11.74 -21.11
C ARG A 173 6.16 -11.64 -20.98
N PRO A 174 6.91 -12.73 -21.22
CA PRO A 174 8.35 -12.68 -21.18
C PRO A 174 8.90 -11.94 -22.40
N MET A 175 9.75 -10.95 -22.14
CA MET A 175 10.41 -10.13 -23.14
C MET A 175 11.92 -10.25 -23.00
N LEU A 176 12.62 -10.28 -24.12
CA LEU A 176 14.06 -10.20 -24.18
C LEU A 176 14.51 -8.74 -24.12
N LEU A 177 15.44 -8.45 -23.22
CA LEU A 177 16.06 -7.16 -23.01
C LEU A 177 17.55 -7.22 -23.39
N ARG A 178 18.03 -6.19 -24.09
CA ARG A 178 19.44 -6.00 -24.45
C ARG A 178 19.80 -4.53 -24.55
N ALA A 179 21.08 -4.18 -24.41
CA ALA A 179 21.56 -2.80 -24.57
C ALA A 179 22.23 -2.54 -25.93
N ASP A 180 22.77 -3.58 -26.56
CA ASP A 180 23.55 -3.43 -27.80
C ASP A 180 22.72 -2.91 -28.99
N HIS A 181 23.44 -2.33 -29.95
CA HIS A 181 22.86 -1.72 -31.15
C HIS A 181 22.92 -2.62 -32.38
N ARG A 182 23.13 -3.94 -32.22
CA ARG A 182 23.14 -4.85 -33.37
C ARG A 182 21.77 -4.80 -34.08
N PRO A 183 21.75 -4.70 -35.42
CA PRO A 183 20.51 -4.60 -36.18
C PRO A 183 19.72 -5.92 -36.14
N GLY A 184 18.43 -5.85 -36.46
CA GLY A 184 17.52 -7.01 -36.47
C GLY A 184 17.14 -7.50 -35.08
N ASP A 185 16.26 -8.50 -35.03
CA ASP A 185 15.82 -9.16 -33.79
C ASP A 185 16.72 -10.35 -33.45
N VAL A 186 16.91 -10.59 -32.15
CA VAL A 186 17.65 -11.75 -31.65
C VAL A 186 16.81 -13.00 -31.86
N GLY A 187 17.24 -13.88 -32.77
CA GLY A 187 16.65 -15.21 -32.97
C GLY A 187 17.14 -16.23 -31.93
N LEU A 188 16.57 -17.44 -31.95
CA LEU A 188 16.88 -18.50 -30.99
C LEU A 188 18.37 -18.92 -31.00
N ASP A 189 19.00 -18.96 -32.18
CA ASP A 189 20.41 -19.34 -32.28
C ASP A 189 21.34 -18.32 -31.62
N GLU A 190 21.13 -17.03 -31.91
CA GLU A 190 21.88 -15.94 -31.27
C GLU A 190 21.59 -15.90 -29.76
N PHE A 191 20.33 -16.11 -29.36
CA PHE A 191 19.93 -16.19 -27.96
C PHE A 191 20.74 -17.23 -27.19
N CYS A 192 20.96 -18.42 -27.77
CA CYS A 192 21.75 -19.47 -27.12
C CYS A 192 23.25 -19.15 -27.03
N GLN A 193 23.78 -18.37 -27.98
CA GLN A 193 25.21 -18.04 -28.06
C GLN A 193 25.63 -16.91 -27.13
N ARG A 194 24.74 -15.94 -26.92
CA ARG A 194 25.02 -14.75 -26.11
C ARG A 194 25.01 -15.06 -24.60
N PRO A 195 25.77 -14.32 -23.79
CA PRO A 195 25.74 -14.45 -22.34
C PRO A 195 24.42 -13.91 -21.74
N HIS A 196 23.95 -14.49 -20.65
CA HIS A 196 22.70 -14.11 -19.99
C HIS A 196 22.90 -13.57 -18.59
N ALA A 197 22.12 -12.54 -18.25
CA ALA A 197 21.87 -12.09 -16.90
C ALA A 197 20.47 -12.57 -16.47
N VAL A 198 20.40 -13.23 -15.30
CA VAL A 198 19.15 -13.74 -14.71
C VAL A 198 18.78 -12.92 -13.49
N VAL A 199 17.49 -12.62 -13.33
CA VAL A 199 16.97 -11.99 -12.11
C VAL A 199 16.31 -13.06 -11.25
N SER A 200 16.83 -13.29 -10.05
CA SER A 200 16.29 -14.27 -9.10
C SER A 200 16.44 -13.79 -7.67
N SER A 201 15.32 -13.62 -6.95
CA SER A 201 15.35 -13.26 -5.52
C SER A 201 16.02 -14.34 -4.65
N MET A 202 16.03 -15.59 -5.11
CA MET A 202 16.64 -16.74 -4.43
C MET A 202 18.05 -17.07 -4.93
N GLY A 203 18.59 -16.30 -5.90
CA GLY A 203 19.91 -16.57 -6.48
C GLY A 203 19.95 -17.79 -7.41
N ASN A 204 18.80 -18.25 -7.92
CA ASN A 204 18.76 -19.36 -8.87
C ASN A 204 19.37 -18.92 -10.21
N VAL A 205 20.24 -19.78 -10.75
CA VAL A 205 20.88 -19.60 -12.06
C VAL A 205 20.03 -20.23 -13.18
N ILE A 206 19.11 -21.13 -12.82
CA ILE A 206 18.22 -21.85 -13.74
C ILE A 206 16.81 -21.27 -13.59
N ASP A 207 16.18 -20.92 -14.72
CA ASP A 207 14.80 -20.46 -14.79
C ASP A 207 13.97 -21.17 -15.88
N ASP A 208 12.76 -20.67 -16.16
CA ASP A 208 11.86 -21.23 -17.18
C ASP A 208 12.47 -21.28 -18.58
N SER A 209 13.40 -20.37 -18.90
CA SER A 209 14.15 -20.35 -20.16
C SER A 209 15.07 -21.55 -20.29
N ASP A 210 15.77 -21.93 -19.22
CA ASP A 210 16.67 -23.09 -19.25
C ASP A 210 15.87 -24.39 -19.41
N ARG A 211 14.70 -24.47 -18.75
CA ARG A 211 13.76 -25.59 -18.92
C ARG A 211 13.22 -25.67 -20.35
N ALA A 212 12.75 -24.57 -20.91
CA ALA A 212 12.20 -24.53 -22.27
C ALA A 212 13.28 -24.81 -23.34
N LEU A 213 14.51 -24.32 -23.16
CA LEU A 213 15.65 -24.66 -24.02
C LEU A 213 15.98 -26.16 -23.94
N GLY A 214 15.95 -26.74 -22.75
CA GLY A 214 16.20 -28.18 -22.54
C GLY A 214 15.21 -29.07 -23.31
N LEU A 215 13.94 -28.68 -23.39
CA LEU A 215 12.90 -29.42 -24.14
C LEU A 215 13.19 -29.50 -25.64
N ILE A 216 13.96 -28.56 -26.19
CA ILE A 216 14.35 -28.52 -27.61
C ILE A 216 15.84 -28.87 -27.82
N GLY A 217 16.51 -29.43 -26.81
CA GLY A 217 17.91 -29.85 -26.90
C GLY A 217 18.91 -28.69 -27.02
N ARG A 218 18.55 -27.50 -26.54
CA ARG A 218 19.38 -26.29 -26.58
C ARG A 218 19.76 -25.86 -25.16
N GLN A 219 20.75 -24.99 -25.06
CA GLN A 219 21.23 -24.42 -23.80
C GLN A 219 21.72 -22.98 -24.02
N ARG A 220 21.73 -22.18 -22.96
CA ARG A 220 22.30 -20.84 -22.91
C ARG A 220 23.40 -20.78 -21.85
N LYS A 221 24.20 -19.72 -21.86
CA LYS A 221 25.20 -19.46 -20.83
C LYS A 221 24.77 -18.31 -19.93
N VAL A 222 24.37 -18.61 -18.70
CA VAL A 222 24.15 -17.59 -17.65
C VAL A 222 25.50 -17.21 -17.06
N VAL A 223 25.84 -15.92 -17.12
CA VAL A 223 27.12 -15.38 -16.60
C VAL A 223 26.92 -14.52 -15.36
N LEU A 224 25.68 -14.13 -15.08
CA LEU A 224 25.33 -13.26 -13.97
C LEU A 224 23.93 -13.60 -13.45
N THR A 225 23.79 -13.68 -12.13
CA THR A 225 22.48 -13.71 -11.47
C THR A 225 22.43 -12.57 -10.47
N VAL A 226 21.34 -11.79 -10.50
CA VAL A 226 21.11 -10.66 -9.58
C VAL A 226 19.76 -10.76 -8.90
N PRO A 227 19.60 -10.21 -7.68
CA PRO A 227 18.34 -10.32 -6.95
C PRO A 227 17.26 -9.33 -7.38
N GLN A 228 17.58 -8.37 -8.26
CA GLN A 228 16.70 -7.24 -8.58
C GLN A 228 16.78 -6.81 -10.05
N PHE A 229 15.64 -6.51 -10.63
CA PHE A 229 15.46 -5.97 -11.97
C PHE A 229 16.05 -4.58 -12.09
N SER A 230 15.96 -3.75 -11.04
CA SER A 230 16.48 -2.38 -11.02
C SER A 230 17.98 -2.26 -11.36
N ALA A 231 18.76 -3.33 -11.20
CA ALA A 231 20.18 -3.35 -11.58
C ALA A 231 20.42 -3.58 -13.08
N LEU A 232 19.47 -4.15 -13.82
CA LEU A 232 19.64 -4.57 -15.21
C LEU A 232 20.06 -3.44 -16.16
N PRO A 233 19.50 -2.21 -16.12
CA PRO A 233 19.89 -1.16 -17.06
C PRO A 233 21.39 -0.85 -17.03
N VAL A 234 21.98 -0.81 -15.84
CA VAL A 234 23.41 -0.53 -15.66
C VAL A 234 24.26 -1.75 -16.00
N LEU A 235 23.80 -2.96 -15.66
CA LEU A 235 24.56 -4.19 -15.90
C LEU A 235 24.59 -4.59 -17.37
N LEU A 236 23.50 -4.35 -18.10
CA LEU A 236 23.43 -4.65 -19.53
C LEU A 236 24.12 -3.58 -20.37
N ALA A 237 24.24 -2.34 -19.86
CA ALA A 237 24.92 -1.26 -20.55
C ALA A 237 26.33 -1.68 -21.01
N ASP A 238 26.67 -1.30 -22.24
CA ASP A 238 27.96 -1.61 -22.87
C ASP A 238 28.35 -3.10 -22.88
N SER A 239 27.36 -4.00 -22.83
CA SER A 239 27.56 -5.44 -22.89
C SER A 239 26.77 -6.10 -24.02
N ASP A 240 27.11 -7.35 -24.33
CA ASP A 240 26.34 -8.22 -25.21
C ASP A 240 25.44 -9.19 -24.42
N MET A 241 25.18 -8.92 -23.14
CA MET A 241 24.30 -9.75 -22.33
C MET A 241 22.84 -9.61 -22.72
N LEU A 242 22.09 -10.69 -22.51
CA LEU A 242 20.64 -10.76 -22.66
C LEU A 242 19.99 -10.99 -21.30
N ALA A 243 18.77 -10.49 -21.11
CA ALA A 243 17.93 -10.84 -19.97
C ALA A 243 16.49 -11.11 -20.42
N ILE A 244 15.81 -12.05 -19.77
CA ILE A 244 14.36 -12.22 -19.91
C ILE A 244 13.68 -11.52 -18.73
N VAL A 245 12.75 -10.62 -19.03
CA VAL A 245 12.01 -9.84 -18.02
C VAL A 245 10.53 -9.77 -18.38
N PRO A 246 9.63 -9.49 -17.43
CA PRO A 246 8.23 -9.23 -17.74
C PRO A 246 8.08 -7.99 -18.63
N ASP A 247 7.10 -8.02 -19.53
CA ASP A 247 6.90 -6.98 -20.54
C ASP A 247 6.63 -5.57 -19.99
N TYR A 248 5.97 -5.46 -18.83
CA TYR A 248 5.76 -4.16 -18.20
C TYR A 248 7.07 -3.56 -17.66
N VAL A 249 8.00 -4.39 -17.20
CA VAL A 249 9.35 -3.98 -16.80
C VAL A 249 10.17 -3.63 -18.04
N ALA A 250 10.14 -4.48 -19.07
CA ALA A 250 10.83 -4.24 -20.33
C ALA A 250 10.44 -2.88 -20.93
N ARG A 251 9.14 -2.57 -20.93
CA ARG A 251 8.59 -1.29 -21.39
C ARG A 251 9.08 -0.13 -20.54
N ALA A 252 9.05 -0.26 -19.21
CA ALA A 252 9.53 0.77 -18.31
C ALA A 252 11.03 1.06 -18.51
N MET A 253 11.84 0.02 -18.67
CA MET A 253 13.29 0.14 -18.90
C MET A 253 13.61 0.73 -20.28
N ALA A 254 12.98 0.23 -21.34
CA ALA A 254 13.15 0.76 -22.69
C ALA A 254 12.71 2.24 -22.78
N GLY A 255 11.68 2.63 -22.03
CA GLY A 255 11.21 4.02 -21.96
C GLY A 255 12.19 5.00 -21.30
N VAL A 256 13.14 4.53 -20.49
CA VAL A 256 14.24 5.35 -19.94
C VAL A 256 15.33 5.59 -21.00
N GLY A 257 15.49 4.66 -21.94
CA GLY A 257 16.51 4.69 -22.98
C GLY A 257 17.68 3.73 -22.72
N GLY A 258 18.52 3.51 -23.74
CA GLY A 258 19.69 2.64 -23.66
C GLY A 258 19.41 1.14 -23.74
N LEU A 259 18.15 0.72 -23.65
CA LEU A 259 17.73 -0.67 -23.75
C LEU A 259 16.68 -0.88 -24.84
N ARG A 260 16.75 -2.05 -25.50
CA ARG A 260 15.79 -2.52 -26.49
C ARG A 260 15.08 -3.76 -25.96
N ALA A 261 13.77 -3.81 -26.17
CA ALA A 261 12.94 -4.95 -25.80
C ALA A 261 12.31 -5.58 -27.05
N GLN A 262 12.25 -6.90 -27.09
CA GLN A 262 11.54 -7.68 -28.12
C GLN A 262 10.89 -8.91 -27.47
N CYS A 263 10.00 -9.60 -28.20
CA CYS A 263 9.48 -10.88 -27.75
C CYS A 263 10.63 -11.87 -27.53
N ALA A 264 10.51 -12.70 -26.48
CA ALA A 264 11.46 -13.79 -26.26
C ALA A 264 11.44 -14.74 -27.47
N PRO A 265 12.61 -15.16 -28.01
CA PRO A 265 12.70 -16.08 -29.14
C PRO A 265 12.49 -17.54 -28.71
N LEU A 266 11.66 -17.77 -27.69
CA LEU A 266 11.40 -19.04 -27.05
C LEU A 266 9.97 -19.01 -26.48
N ASP A 267 9.27 -20.13 -26.57
CA ASP A 267 7.97 -20.29 -25.92
C ASP A 267 8.17 -20.49 -24.42
N LEU A 268 7.55 -19.61 -23.63
CA LEU A 268 7.77 -19.49 -22.20
C LEU A 268 6.40 -19.39 -21.50
N PRO A 269 6.25 -19.97 -20.30
CA PRO A 269 4.98 -19.94 -19.59
C PRO A 269 4.58 -18.50 -19.26
N GLU A 270 3.34 -18.14 -19.58
CA GLU A 270 2.76 -16.87 -19.12
C GLU A 270 2.40 -16.99 -17.64
N GLN A 271 2.98 -16.10 -16.83
CA GLN A 271 2.60 -15.93 -15.43
C GLN A 271 1.49 -14.88 -15.31
N GLU A 272 0.78 -14.86 -14.18
CA GLU A 272 -0.26 -13.86 -13.93
C GLU A 272 0.19 -12.88 -12.84
N LEU A 273 0.12 -11.59 -13.16
CA LEU A 273 0.30 -10.53 -12.18
C LEU A 273 -1.03 -10.29 -11.46
N ALA A 274 -1.01 -10.30 -10.13
CA ALA A 274 -2.21 -10.17 -9.33
C ALA A 274 -2.07 -9.09 -8.26
N LEU A 275 -3.21 -8.46 -7.96
CA LEU A 275 -3.42 -7.60 -6.81
C LEU A 275 -4.00 -8.46 -5.67
N VAL A 276 -3.36 -8.46 -4.50
CA VAL A 276 -3.77 -9.26 -3.35
C VAL A 276 -3.90 -8.40 -2.10
N TRP A 277 -4.89 -8.65 -1.25
CA TRP A 277 -5.11 -7.82 -0.06
C TRP A 277 -5.81 -8.58 1.04
N ARG A 278 -5.74 -8.05 2.26
CA ARG A 278 -6.41 -8.65 3.43
C ARG A 278 -7.93 -8.54 3.32
N GLY A 279 -8.66 -9.62 3.55
CA GLY A 279 -10.13 -9.60 3.54
C GLY A 279 -10.74 -8.61 4.54
N THR A 280 -10.06 -8.37 5.68
CA THR A 280 -10.48 -7.42 6.72
C THR A 280 -10.50 -5.96 6.23
N THR A 281 -9.68 -5.61 5.24
CA THR A 281 -9.61 -4.27 4.64
C THR A 281 -10.31 -4.21 3.28
N HIS A 282 -11.12 -5.21 2.92
CA HIS A 282 -11.78 -5.24 1.62
C HIS A 282 -12.78 -4.08 1.45
N ASN A 283 -13.51 -3.74 2.50
CA ASN A 283 -14.53 -2.68 2.44
C ASN A 283 -14.00 -1.31 2.90
N ASP A 284 -12.76 -1.24 3.38
CA ASP A 284 -12.16 0.03 3.78
C ASP A 284 -12.09 0.99 2.57
N PRO A 285 -12.69 2.19 2.65
CA PRO A 285 -12.76 3.09 1.49
C PRO A 285 -11.40 3.58 0.98
N GLY A 286 -10.42 3.80 1.87
CA GLY A 286 -9.07 4.23 1.48
C GLY A 286 -8.31 3.12 0.77
N GLU A 287 -8.38 1.91 1.31
CA GLU A 287 -7.78 0.72 0.72
C GLU A 287 -8.43 0.36 -0.63
N ARG A 288 -9.75 0.51 -0.75
CA ARG A 288 -10.45 0.37 -2.03
C ARG A 288 -9.98 1.40 -3.06
N TRP A 289 -9.82 2.66 -2.66
CA TRP A 289 -9.32 3.71 -3.53
C TRP A 289 -7.89 3.41 -4.00
N LEU A 290 -6.98 3.03 -3.08
CA LEU A 290 -5.60 2.72 -3.42
C LEU A 290 -5.53 1.52 -4.38
N ARG A 291 -6.27 0.45 -4.10
CA ARG A 291 -6.41 -0.72 -4.99
C ARG A 291 -6.86 -0.34 -6.40
N ALA A 292 -7.81 0.58 -6.50
CA ALA A 292 -8.30 1.07 -7.79
C ALA A 292 -7.20 1.84 -8.54
N ARG A 293 -6.40 2.68 -7.86
CA ARG A 293 -5.29 3.39 -8.48
C ARG A 293 -4.18 2.47 -8.95
N CYS A 294 -3.75 1.52 -8.13
CA CYS A 294 -2.77 0.52 -8.55
C CYS A 294 -3.27 -0.29 -9.76
N SER A 295 -4.55 -0.64 -9.78
CA SER A 295 -5.16 -1.37 -10.90
C SER A 295 -5.15 -0.58 -12.21
N VAL A 296 -5.24 0.75 -12.18
CA VAL A 296 -5.27 1.59 -13.40
C VAL A 296 -3.90 1.65 -14.07
N PHE A 297 -2.81 1.70 -13.30
CA PHE A 297 -1.45 1.87 -13.86
C PHE A 297 -0.81 0.56 -14.34
N LEU A 298 -1.24 -0.59 -13.80
CA LEU A 298 -0.79 -1.92 -14.25
C LEU A 298 -1.86 -2.68 -15.06
N GLY A 299 -3.07 -2.13 -15.14
CA GLY A 299 -4.18 -2.70 -15.90
C GLY A 299 -4.11 -2.31 -17.38
N GLU A 300 -4.32 -3.33 -18.22
CA GLU A 300 -4.32 -3.37 -19.68
C GLU A 300 -3.01 -3.02 -20.44
N PRO A 301 -2.54 -3.93 -21.32
CA PRO A 301 -1.44 -3.66 -22.23
C PRO A 301 -1.89 -2.77 -23.40
N VAL A 302 -1.29 -1.59 -23.53
CA VAL A 302 -1.21 -0.90 -24.84
C VAL A 302 -0.38 -1.79 -25.76
N VAL A 303 -1.01 -2.30 -26.82
CA VAL A 303 -0.39 -3.05 -27.92
C VAL A 303 0.90 -2.33 -28.32
N LEU A 304 2.05 -2.98 -28.12
CA LEU A 304 3.29 -2.53 -28.74
C LEU A 304 3.08 -2.76 -30.23
N ALA A 305 2.84 -1.68 -30.98
CA ALA A 305 3.02 -1.72 -32.42
C ALA A 305 4.48 -2.11 -32.65
N VAL A 306 4.67 -3.35 -33.12
CA VAL A 306 5.96 -3.80 -33.64
C VAL A 306 6.25 -2.87 -34.81
N ALA A 307 7.24 -2.00 -34.64
CA ALA A 307 7.70 -1.16 -35.73
C ALA A 307 8.16 -2.09 -36.85
N SER A 308 7.53 -1.93 -38.01
CA SER A 308 7.89 -2.60 -39.26
C SER A 308 9.24 -2.13 -39.77
#